data_AF-A0A537W6L0-F1
#
_entry.id   AF-A0A537W6L0-F1
#
_cell.length_a   1.000
_cell.length_b   1.000
_cell.length_c   1.000
_cell.angle_alpha   90.00
_cell.angle_beta   90.00
_cell.angle_gamma   90.00
#
_symmetry.space_group_name_H-M   'P 1'
#
loop_
_entity.id
_entity.type
_entity.pdbx_description
1 polymer ?
#
loop_
_entity_poly.entity_id
_entity_poly.type
_entity_poly.pdbx_seq_one_letter_code
_entity_poly.pdbx_strand_id
1 'polypeptide(L)'
;GPLMVVGSYYAVSGRFDLSAVAASIPVGLLVAAILHGNEWRDISEDARAGAKTFSVQAGRNAAHWLYVALVVGAYLALSAAVVAGLLPTWTLLAMLSLPLLVRQIRSSELGATGQQRAIAMIDLETAQLHAAFGYLLVIGLVIAALLAR
;
A
#
# COMPACT_ATOMS: atom_id res chain seq x y z
N GLY A 1 5.72 -3.29 6.97
CA GLY A 1 6.48 -2.08 6.59
C GLY A 1 7.97 -2.29 6.79
N PRO A 2 8.80 -1.26 6.58
CA PRO A 2 10.26 -1.40 6.49
C PRO A 2 10.95 -2.06 7.66
N LEU A 3 10.60 -1.71 8.90
CA LEU A 3 11.24 -2.27 10.09
C LEU A 3 11.10 -3.80 10.15
N MET A 4 9.89 -4.32 9.93
CA MET A 4 9.64 -5.76 9.95
C MET A 4 10.37 -6.48 8.81
N VAL A 5 10.28 -5.95 7.58
CA VAL A 5 10.88 -6.60 6.40
C VAL A 5 12.40 -6.60 6.49
N VAL A 6 13.00 -5.45 6.82
CA VAL A 6 14.46 -5.31 6.95
C VAL A 6 14.97 -6.12 8.14
N GLY A 7 14.25 -6.13 9.26
CA GLY A 7 14.58 -6.94 10.42
C GLY A 7 14.56 -8.44 10.10
N SER A 8 13.52 -8.93 9.42
CA SER A 8 13.44 -10.33 8.97
C SER A 8 14.53 -10.66 7.95
N TYR A 9 14.79 -9.77 6.99
CA TYR A 9 15.87 -9.95 6.02
C TYR A 9 17.23 -10.05 6.71
N TYR A 10 17.52 -9.15 7.66
CA TYR A 10 18.76 -9.16 8.43
C TYR A 10 18.88 -10.43 9.28
N ALA A 11 17.81 -10.86 9.95
CA ALA A 11 17.82 -12.05 10.78
C ALA A 11 18.14 -13.33 10.01
N VAL A 12 17.69 -13.44 8.75
CA VAL A 12 17.92 -14.64 7.91
C VAL A 12 19.22 -14.56 7.11
N SER A 13 19.62 -13.37 6.65
CA SER A 13 20.78 -13.20 5.77
C SER A 13 22.06 -12.76 6.48
N GLY A 14 21.95 -12.19 7.68
CA GLY A 14 23.05 -11.51 8.38
C GLY A 14 23.52 -10.22 7.69
N ARG A 15 22.76 -9.70 6.70
CA ARG A 15 23.16 -8.55 5.88
C ARG A 15 22.10 -7.46 5.92
N PHE A 16 22.57 -6.22 5.83
CA PHE A 16 21.72 -5.07 5.58
C PHE A 16 21.78 -4.74 4.08
N ASP A 17 20.62 -4.59 3.45
CA ASP A 17 20.51 -4.37 2.01
C ASP A 17 19.45 -3.28 1.72
N LEU A 18 19.85 -2.26 0.95
CA LEU A 18 18.96 -1.18 0.55
C LEU A 18 17.83 -1.65 -0.37
N SER A 19 18.03 -2.75 -1.10
CA SER A 19 17.01 -3.39 -1.93
C SER A 19 15.85 -3.92 -1.07
N ALA A 20 16.15 -4.48 0.11
CA ALA A 20 15.13 -4.92 1.06
C ALA A 20 14.35 -3.74 1.66
N VAL A 21 15.03 -2.62 1.94
CA VAL A 21 14.37 -1.37 2.34
C VAL A 21 13.45 -0.90 1.22
N ALA A 22 13.94 -0.81 -0.01
CA ALA A 22 13.20 -0.33 -1.16
C ALA A 22 11.95 -1.19 -1.46
N ALA A 23 12.07 -2.52 -1.43
CA ALA A 23 10.94 -3.44 -1.62
C ALA A 23 9.86 -3.30 -0.52
N SER A 24 10.27 -2.96 0.70
CA SER A 24 9.37 -2.89 1.85
C SER A 24 8.50 -1.63 1.89
N ILE A 25 8.93 -0.54 1.24
CA ILE A 25 8.22 0.75 1.23
C ILE A 25 6.86 0.64 0.53
N PRO A 26 6.75 0.20 -0.74
CA PRO A 26 5.45 0.13 -1.42
C PRO A 26 4.50 -0.84 -0.73
N VAL A 27 5.01 -1.98 -0.24
CA VAL A 27 4.23 -2.94 0.56
C VAL A 27 3.74 -2.29 1.86
N GLY A 28 4.62 -1.56 2.56
CA GLY A 28 4.28 -0.84 3.79
C GLY A 28 3.23 0.24 3.59
N LEU A 29 3.30 0.99 2.49
CA LEU A 29 2.33 2.01 2.14
C LEU A 29 0.95 1.41 1.87
N LEU A 30 0.87 0.27 1.16
CA LEU A 30 -0.39 -0.43 0.96
C LEU A 30 -0.96 -1.00 2.26
N VAL A 31 -0.12 -1.54 3.16
CA VAL A 31 -0.57 -1.96 4.50
C VAL A 31 -1.10 -0.78 5.31
N ALA A 32 -0.42 0.36 5.27
CA ALA A 32 -0.91 1.58 5.91
C ALA A 32 -2.24 2.05 5.30
N ALA A 33 -2.42 1.91 3.98
CA ALA A 33 -3.68 2.23 3.31
C ALA A 33 -4.83 1.31 3.75
N ILE A 34 -4.57 0.02 4.02
CA ILE A 34 -5.58 -0.91 4.56
C ILE A 34 -6.06 -0.42 5.93
N LEU A 35 -5.13 -0.14 6.84
CA LEU A 35 -5.44 0.31 8.20
C LEU A 35 -6.16 1.66 8.18
N HIS A 36 -5.63 2.62 7.43
CA HIS A 36 -6.21 3.94 7.29
C HIS A 36 -7.58 3.92 6.60
N GLY A 37 -7.77 3.04 5.61
CA GLY A 37 -9.07 2.81 4.98
C GLY A 37 -10.11 2.28 5.96
N ASN A 38 -9.71 1.40 6.89
CA ASN A 38 -10.57 0.89 7.96
C ASN A 38 -10.98 2.02 8.93
N GLU A 39 -10.02 2.80 9.42
CA GLU A 39 -10.29 3.97 10.29
C GLU A 39 -11.17 5.02 9.59
N TRP A 40 -10.98 5.24 8.30
CA TRP A 40 -11.76 6.21 7.55
C TRP A 40 -13.20 5.75 7.30
N ARG A 41 -13.41 4.47 7.00
CA ARG A 41 -14.74 3.84 6.88
C ARG A 41 -15.55 4.03 8.17
N ASP A 42 -14.90 3.91 9.32
CA ASP A 42 -15.55 3.90 10.63
C ASP A 42 -15.51 5.23 11.37
N ILE A 43 -15.09 6.32 10.69
CA ILE A 43 -14.95 7.66 11.25
C ILE A 43 -16.12 8.12 12.12
N SER A 44 -17.38 7.83 11.72
CA SER A 44 -18.57 8.23 12.47
C SER A 44 -18.79 7.38 13.72
N GLU A 45 -18.44 6.09 13.68
CA GLU A 45 -18.56 5.18 14.82
C GLU A 45 -17.44 5.44 15.82
N ASP A 46 -16.22 5.57 15.33
CA ASP A 46 -15.02 5.92 16.10
C ASP A 46 -15.18 7.26 16.83
N ALA A 47 -15.75 8.27 16.15
CA ALA A 47 -16.04 9.56 16.78
C ALA A 47 -17.06 9.43 17.93
N ARG A 48 -18.11 8.62 17.77
CA ARG A 48 -19.10 8.35 18.84
C ARG A 48 -18.50 7.58 20.00
N ALA A 49 -17.54 6.70 19.73
CA ALA A 49 -16.80 5.95 20.74
C ALA A 49 -15.69 6.77 21.43
N GLY A 50 -15.47 8.02 21.02
CA GLY A 50 -14.44 8.89 21.59
C GLY A 50 -13.01 8.54 21.13
N ALA A 51 -12.86 7.79 20.04
CA ALA A 51 -11.56 7.48 19.46
C ALA A 51 -10.89 8.75 18.91
N LYS A 52 -9.56 8.77 18.95
CA LYS A 52 -8.74 9.89 18.51
C LYS A 52 -7.86 9.50 17.31
N THR A 53 -8.43 8.80 16.34
CA THR A 53 -7.72 8.43 15.10
C THR A 53 -7.45 9.67 14.24
N PHE A 54 -6.50 9.56 13.31
CA PHE A 54 -6.22 10.65 12.37
C PHE A 54 -7.48 11.02 11.57
N SER A 55 -8.22 10.01 11.10
CA SER A 55 -9.46 10.19 10.35
C SER A 55 -10.51 10.99 11.13
N VAL A 56 -10.70 10.68 12.42
CA VAL A 56 -11.64 11.42 13.29
C VAL A 56 -11.20 12.86 13.50
N GLN A 57 -9.91 13.10 13.74
CA GLN A 57 -9.39 14.44 14.06
C GLN A 57 -9.29 15.36 12.83
N ALA A 58 -8.79 14.84 11.72
CA ALA A 58 -8.53 15.60 10.49
C ALA A 58 -9.75 15.69 9.56
N GLY A 59 -10.75 14.83 9.78
CA GLY A 59 -12.00 14.79 9.02
C GLY A 59 -11.90 14.04 7.68
N ARG A 60 -13.07 13.86 7.05
CA ARG A 60 -13.24 13.01 5.86
C ARG A 60 -12.35 13.39 4.67
N ASN A 61 -12.18 14.68 4.41
CA ASN A 61 -11.42 15.15 3.25
C ASN A 61 -9.92 14.84 3.41
N ALA A 62 -9.36 15.12 4.58
CA ALA A 62 -7.96 14.79 4.87
C ALA A 62 -7.73 13.28 4.90
N ALA A 63 -8.67 12.50 5.47
CA ALA A 63 -8.62 11.05 5.46
C ALA A 63 -8.64 10.48 4.03
N HIS A 64 -9.48 11.02 3.15
CA HIS A 64 -9.52 10.65 1.74
C HIS A 64 -8.17 10.91 1.04
N TRP A 65 -7.62 12.13 1.15
CA TRP A 65 -6.36 12.45 0.48
C TRP A 65 -5.18 11.66 1.02
N LEU A 66 -5.15 11.37 2.33
CA LEU A 66 -4.14 10.48 2.90
C LEU A 66 -4.26 9.07 2.33
N TYR A 67 -5.49 8.53 2.22
CA TYR A 67 -5.71 7.23 1.59
C TYR A 67 -5.18 7.19 0.15
N VAL A 68 -5.55 8.18 -0.67
CA VAL A 68 -5.10 8.31 -2.06
C VAL A 68 -3.57 8.42 -2.13
N ALA A 69 -2.96 9.24 -1.28
CA ALA A 69 -1.52 9.42 -1.22
C ALA A 69 -0.78 8.11 -0.86
N LEU A 70 -1.33 7.30 0.04
CA LEU A 70 -0.75 6.00 0.41
C LEU A 70 -0.81 5.00 -0.75
N VAL A 71 -1.99 4.85 -1.38
CA VAL A 71 -2.14 3.87 -2.48
C VAL A 71 -1.36 4.28 -3.72
N VAL A 72 -1.38 5.55 -4.12
CA VAL A 72 -0.60 6.06 -5.26
C VAL A 72 0.89 6.07 -4.92
N GLY A 73 1.23 6.47 -3.69
CA GLY A 73 2.59 6.49 -3.19
C GLY A 73 3.28 5.13 -3.27
N ALA A 74 2.56 4.02 -3.09
CA ALA A 74 3.11 2.68 -3.28
C ALA A 74 3.61 2.44 -4.71
N TYR A 75 2.85 2.86 -5.73
CA TYR A 75 3.24 2.69 -7.13
C TYR A 75 4.40 3.61 -7.51
N LEU A 76 4.38 4.85 -7.01
CA LEU A 76 5.48 5.79 -7.18
C LEU A 76 6.76 5.30 -6.51
N ALA A 77 6.66 4.76 -5.29
CA ALA A 77 7.81 4.22 -4.55
C ALA A 77 8.44 3.03 -5.28
N LEU A 78 7.64 2.10 -5.82
CA LEU A 78 8.16 1.00 -6.62
C LEU A 78 8.85 1.53 -7.90
N SER A 79 8.21 2.45 -8.61
CA SER A 79 8.78 3.02 -9.83
C SER A 79 10.10 3.73 -9.55
N ALA A 80 10.17 4.53 -8.48
CA ALA A 80 11.37 5.21 -8.03
C ALA A 80 12.48 4.23 -7.65
N ALA A 81 12.15 3.13 -6.95
CA ALA A 81 13.11 2.10 -6.58
C ALA A 81 13.73 1.40 -7.80
N VAL A 82 12.94 1.17 -8.85
CA VAL A 82 13.44 0.60 -10.12
C VAL A 82 14.32 1.61 -10.87
N VAL A 83 13.90 2.87 -10.98
CA VAL A 83 14.68 3.93 -11.63
C VAL A 83 16.01 4.18 -10.90
N ALA A 84 16.01 4.08 -9.57
CA ALA A 84 17.21 4.19 -8.74
C ALA A 84 18.12 2.94 -8.78
N GLY A 85 17.74 1.88 -9.49
CA GLY A 85 18.49 0.62 -9.56
C GLY A 85 18.48 -0.21 -8.28
N LEU A 86 17.60 0.11 -7.33
CA LEU A 86 17.45 -0.63 -6.06
C LEU A 86 16.60 -1.89 -6.21
N LEU A 87 15.76 -1.96 -7.25
CA LEU A 87 14.95 -3.13 -7.58
C LEU A 87 15.07 -3.48 -9.06
N PRO A 88 15.08 -4.78 -9.42
CA PRO A 88 15.12 -5.20 -10.82
C PRO A 88 13.89 -4.72 -11.61
N THR A 89 14.06 -4.44 -12.90
CA THR A 89 12.97 -3.98 -13.79
C THR A 89 11.76 -4.93 -13.81
N TRP A 90 11.98 -6.24 -13.66
CA TRP A 90 10.91 -7.25 -13.59
C TRP A 90 9.94 -7.05 -12.42
N THR A 91 10.33 -6.32 -11.37
CA THR A 91 9.43 -5.97 -10.26
C THR A 91 8.28 -5.05 -10.69
N LEU A 92 8.40 -4.35 -11.83
CA LEU A 92 7.32 -3.58 -12.44
C LEU A 92 6.14 -4.46 -12.91
N LEU A 93 6.24 -5.79 -12.88
CA LEU A 93 5.08 -6.67 -13.02
C LEU A 93 3.98 -6.34 -12.00
N ALA A 94 4.32 -5.78 -10.83
CA ALA A 94 3.34 -5.31 -9.86
C ALA A 94 2.41 -4.21 -10.40
N MET A 95 2.82 -3.48 -11.44
CA MET A 95 1.98 -2.50 -12.15
C MET A 95 0.75 -3.15 -12.82
N LEU A 96 0.75 -4.46 -13.05
CA LEU A 96 -0.44 -5.17 -13.56
C LEU A 96 -1.61 -5.15 -12.57
N SER A 97 -1.39 -4.78 -11.30
CA SER A 97 -2.46 -4.54 -10.32
C SER A 97 -3.10 -3.15 -10.41
N LEU A 98 -2.66 -2.26 -11.32
CA LEU A 98 -3.23 -0.92 -11.55
C LEU A 98 -4.75 -0.88 -11.73
N PRO A 99 -5.41 -1.82 -12.44
CA PRO A 99 -6.87 -1.80 -12.55
C PRO A 99 -7.58 -1.87 -11.20
N LEU A 100 -7.00 -2.57 -10.21
CA LEU A 100 -7.52 -2.60 -8.85
C LEU A 100 -7.33 -1.23 -8.18
N LEU A 101 -6.13 -0.63 -8.28
CA LEU A 101 -5.88 0.73 -7.77
C LEU A 101 -6.91 1.74 -8.29
N VAL A 102 -7.20 1.73 -9.59
CA VAL A 102 -8.19 2.63 -10.20
C VAL A 102 -9.59 2.42 -9.60
N ARG A 103 -9.97 1.17 -9.32
CA ARG A 103 -11.22 0.85 -8.63
C ARG A 103 -11.23 1.43 -7.22
N GLN A 104 -10.15 1.26 -6.45
CA GLN A 104 -10.03 1.82 -5.09
C GLN A 104 -10.09 3.35 -5.09
N ILE A 105 -9.39 4.02 -6.01
CA ILE A 105 -9.43 5.48 -6.12
C ILE A 105 -10.87 5.92 -6.39
N ARG A 106 -11.56 5.33 -7.38
CA ARG A 106 -12.96 5.66 -7.68
C ARG A 106 -13.87 5.45 -6.47
N SER A 107 -13.74 4.34 -5.76
CA SER A 107 -14.51 4.07 -4.53
C SER A 107 -14.23 5.12 -3.45
N SER A 108 -12.97 5.55 -3.31
CA SER A 108 -12.57 6.58 -2.35
C SER A 108 -13.16 7.96 -2.70
N GLU A 109 -13.18 8.37 -3.97
CA GLU A 109 -13.80 9.63 -4.41
C GLU A 109 -15.29 9.66 -4.06
N LEU A 110 -16.01 8.55 -4.33
CA LEU A 110 -17.42 8.42 -3.97
C LEU A 110 -17.62 8.50 -2.45
N GLY A 111 -16.75 7.85 -1.67
CA GLY A 111 -16.74 7.94 -0.20
C GLY A 111 -16.54 9.35 0.32
N ALA A 112 -15.64 10.12 -0.29
CA ALA A 112 -15.37 11.50 0.06
C ALA A 112 -16.58 12.41 -0.17
N THR A 113 -17.40 12.12 -1.20
CA THR A 113 -18.68 12.81 -1.45
C THR A 113 -19.82 12.40 -0.50
N GLY A 114 -19.55 11.52 0.48
CA GLY A 114 -20.52 11.08 1.49
C GLY A 114 -21.23 9.77 1.16
N GLN A 115 -20.88 9.09 0.06
CA GLN A 115 -21.45 7.78 -0.27
C GLN A 115 -20.78 6.67 0.54
N GLN A 116 -21.18 6.52 1.81
CA GLN A 116 -20.54 5.58 2.74
C GLN A 116 -20.50 4.13 2.23
N ARG A 117 -21.51 3.71 1.44
CA ARG A 117 -21.56 2.38 0.82
C ARG A 117 -20.38 2.12 -0.13
N ALA A 118 -19.83 3.16 -0.77
CA ALA A 118 -18.70 3.01 -1.68
C ALA A 118 -17.41 2.64 -0.95
N ILE A 119 -17.29 2.95 0.34
CA ILE A 119 -16.11 2.64 1.17
C ILE A 119 -16.38 1.56 2.21
N ALA A 120 -17.55 0.90 2.16
CA ALA A 120 -17.92 -0.12 3.13
C ALA A 120 -16.97 -1.33 3.16
N MET A 121 -16.30 -1.62 2.04
CA MET A 121 -15.33 -2.71 1.91
C MET A 121 -13.94 -2.19 1.50
N ILE A 122 -13.64 -0.91 1.70
CA ILE A 122 -12.43 -0.28 1.16
C ILE A 122 -11.15 -0.93 1.70
N ASP A 123 -11.13 -1.35 2.96
CA ASP A 123 -10.01 -2.04 3.59
C ASP A 123 -9.81 -3.45 3.01
N LEU A 124 -10.88 -4.23 2.83
CA LEU A 124 -10.81 -5.53 2.17
C LEU A 124 -10.33 -5.39 0.72
N GLU A 125 -10.87 -4.43 -0.01
CA GLU A 125 -10.48 -4.14 -1.38
C GLU A 125 -9.01 -3.72 -1.47
N THR A 126 -8.54 -2.90 -0.53
CA THR A 126 -7.12 -2.52 -0.43
C THR A 126 -6.25 -3.71 -0.05
N ALA A 127 -6.74 -4.65 0.75
CA ALA A 127 -6.04 -5.89 1.06
C ALA A 127 -5.91 -6.80 -0.16
N GLN A 128 -6.92 -6.86 -1.03
CA GLN A 128 -6.85 -7.56 -2.32
C GLN A 128 -5.82 -6.90 -3.25
N LEU A 129 -5.81 -5.57 -3.33
CA LEU A 129 -4.81 -4.79 -4.05
C LEU A 129 -3.39 -5.10 -3.54
N HIS A 130 -3.20 -5.05 -2.22
CA HIS A 130 -1.93 -5.39 -1.56
C HIS A 130 -1.47 -6.81 -1.88
N ALA A 131 -2.37 -7.80 -1.82
CA ALA A 131 -2.05 -9.18 -2.16
C ALA A 131 -1.64 -9.33 -3.62
N ALA A 132 -2.43 -8.79 -4.55
CA ALA A 132 -2.11 -8.81 -5.99
C ALA A 132 -0.76 -8.15 -6.29
N PHE A 133 -0.55 -6.94 -5.75
CA PHE A 133 0.71 -6.21 -5.86
C PHE A 133 1.89 -7.03 -5.32
N GLY A 134 1.74 -7.59 -4.11
CA GLY A 134 2.78 -8.37 -3.45
C GLY A 134 3.14 -9.66 -4.20
N TYR A 135 2.16 -10.41 -4.69
CA TYR A 135 2.43 -11.62 -5.49
C TYR A 135 3.16 -11.30 -6.79
N LEU A 136 2.72 -10.27 -7.51
CA LEU A 136 3.36 -9.82 -8.75
C LEU A 136 4.78 -9.31 -8.50
N LEU A 137 5.00 -8.58 -7.40
CA LEU A 137 6.32 -8.12 -6.98
C LEU A 137 7.28 -9.30 -6.73
N VAL A 138 6.81 -10.31 -5.99
CA VAL A 138 7.58 -11.53 -5.69
C VAL A 138 7.90 -12.31 -6.97
N ILE A 139 6.93 -12.47 -7.87
CA ILE A 139 7.14 -13.11 -9.18
C ILE A 139 8.22 -12.34 -9.97
N GLY A 140 8.16 -11.01 -9.99
CA GLY A 140 9.16 -10.17 -10.64
C GLY A 140 10.56 -10.35 -10.05
N LEU A 141 10.69 -10.44 -8.73
CA LEU A 141 11.96 -10.72 -8.05
C LEU A 141 12.50 -12.12 -8.41
N VAL A 142 11.64 -13.14 -8.44
CA VAL A 142 12.01 -14.51 -8.80
C VAL A 142 12.49 -14.58 -10.26
N ILE A 143 11.77 -13.96 -11.20
CA ILE A 143 12.17 -13.90 -12.62
C ILE A 143 13.54 -13.24 -12.75
N ALA A 144 13.74 -12.08 -12.11
CA ALA A 144 15.03 -11.40 -12.13
C ALA A 144 16.16 -12.28 -11.58
N ALA A 145 15.92 -12.98 -10.46
CA ALA A 145 16.90 -13.86 -9.85
C ALA A 145 17.24 -15.09 -10.71
N LEU A 146 16.28 -15.61 -11.48
CA LEU A 146 16.50 -16.72 -12.41
C LEU A 146 17.26 -16.30 -13.67
N LEU A 147 17.01 -15.10 -14.18
CA LEU A 147 17.69 -14.55 -15.37
C LEU A 147 19.09 -14.00 -15.09
N ALA A 148 19.41 -13.71 -13.83
CA ALA A 148 20.74 -13.28 -13.41
C ALA A 148 21.74 -14.44 -13.19
N ARG A 149 21.29 -15.68 -13.35
CA ARG A 149 22.12 -16.90 -13.32
C ARG A 149 22.61 -17.25 -14.72
#